data_AF-A0A832GE44-F1
#
_entry.id   AF-A0A832GE44-F1
#
_cell.length_a   1.000
_cell.length_b   1.000
_cell.length_c   1.000
_cell.angle_alpha   90.00
_cell.angle_beta   90.00
_cell.angle_gamma   90.00
#
_symmetry.space_group_name_H-M   'P 1'
#
loop_
_entity.id
_entity.type
_entity.pdbx_description
1 polymer ?
#
loop_
_entity_poly.entity_id
_entity_poly.type
_entity_poly.pdbx_seq_one_letter_code
_entity_poly.pdbx_strand_id
1 'polypeptide(L)' 'MSKSKSVKLLLKESVRHVGKVGDIVEVSPGYARNYLVPQGLAVEPTPNNIKKIEARRQEIERMEREKRAGQEALIA' A
#
# COMPACT_ATOMS: atom_id res chain seq x y z
N MET A 1 25.16 5.15 18.29
CA MET A 1 24.32 4.58 17.20
C MET A 1 22.86 4.86 17.52
N SER A 2 22.32 5.99 17.02
CA SER A 2 20.90 6.30 17.23
C SER A 2 20.09 5.56 16.17
N LYS A 3 19.32 4.56 16.60
CA LYS A 3 18.33 3.88 15.75
C LYS A 3 17.32 4.96 15.34
N SER A 4 17.39 5.42 14.10
CA SER A 4 16.54 6.51 13.61
C SER A 4 15.08 6.12 13.86
N LYS A 5 14.33 6.97 14.58
CA LYS A 5 12.94 6.71 14.94
C LYS A 5 12.14 6.50 13.66
N SER A 6 11.56 5.32 13.48
CA SER A 6 10.71 4.93 12.37
C SER A 6 9.26 4.76 12.82
N VAL A 7 8.31 4.87 11.89
CA VAL A 7 6.88 4.67 12.11
C VAL A 7 6.35 3.63 11.14
N LYS A 8 5.46 2.77 11.64
CA LYS A 8 4.79 1.74 10.84
C LYS A 8 3.49 2.28 10.28
N LEU A 9 3.28 2.10 8.99
CA LEU A 9 2.08 2.54 8.28
C LEU A 9 1.58 1.43 7.36
N LEU A 10 0.27 1.35 7.21
CA LEU A 10 -0.41 0.49 6.26
C LEU A 10 -0.73 1.28 4.99
N LEU A 11 -0.20 0.85 3.85
CA LEU A 11 -0.44 1.51 2.56
C LEU A 11 -1.86 1.25 2.07
N LYS A 12 -2.58 2.31 1.73
CA LYS A 12 -3.90 2.25 1.08
C LYS A 12 -3.80 2.16 -0.44
N GLU A 13 -2.69 2.66 -0.99
CA GLU A 13 -2.38 2.71 -2.42
C GLU A 13 -0.94 2.25 -2.65
N SER A 14 -0.65 1.77 -3.85
CA SER A 14 0.70 1.35 -4.21
C SER A 14 1.57 2.60 -4.39
N VAL A 15 2.64 2.70 -3.60
CA VAL A 15 3.56 3.85 -3.64
C VAL A 15 4.89 3.39 -4.19
N ARG A 16 5.34 4.05 -5.27
CA ARG A 16 6.59 3.72 -5.96
C ARG A 16 7.78 3.76 -4.98
N HIS A 17 8.58 2.70 -5.00
CA HIS A 17 9.75 2.50 -4.13
C HIS A 17 9.46 2.39 -2.62
N VAL A 18 8.18 2.26 -2.22
CA VAL A 18 7.78 2.09 -0.81
C VAL A 18 7.10 0.73 -0.61
N GLY A 19 6.07 0.42 -1.40
CA GLY A 19 5.32 -0.82 -1.29
C GLY A 19 4.02 -0.82 -2.09
N LYS A 20 3.25 -1.91 -1.98
CA LYS A 20 1.94 -2.05 -2.64
C LYS A 20 0.79 -1.77 -1.67
N VAL A 21 -0.42 -1.66 -2.23
CA VAL A 21 -1.68 -1.68 -1.45
C VAL A 21 -1.66 -2.80 -0.42
N GLY A 22 -1.92 -2.46 0.85
CA GLY A 22 -2.03 -3.41 1.94
C GLY A 22 -0.72 -3.81 2.60
N ASP A 23 0.43 -3.34 2.12
CA ASP A 23 1.70 -3.59 2.78
C ASP A 23 1.85 -2.72 4.03
N ILE A 24 2.36 -3.32 5.11
CA ILE A 24 2.79 -2.60 6.30
C ILE A 24 4.26 -2.25 6.13
N VAL A 25 4.55 -0.96 5.99
CA VAL A 25 5.88 -0.42 5.74
C VAL A 25 6.38 0.38 6.93
N GLU A 26 7.70 0.38 7.13
CA GLU A 26 8.36 1.14 8.17
C GLU A 26 9.13 2.31 7.54
N VAL A 27 8.68 3.54 7.82
CA VAL A 27 9.18 4.76 7.18
C VAL A 27 9.61 5.79 8.21
N SER A 28 10.29 6.86 7.78
CA SER A 28 10.63 7.96 8.68
C SER A 28 9.36 8.76 9.09
N PRO A 29 9.29 9.30 10.32
CA PRO A 29 8.17 10.11 10.80
C PRO A 29 7.91 11.33 9.92
N GLY A 30 8.95 11.90 9.31
CA GLY A 30 8.81 13.01 8.37
C GLY A 30 8.09 12.58 7.10
N TYR A 31 8.46 11.45 6.51
CA TYR A 31 7.81 10.93 5.31
C TYR A 31 6.35 10.55 5.55
N ALA A 32 6.06 9.94 6.70
CA ALA A 32 4.70 9.67 7.14
C ALA A 32 3.86 10.95 7.25
N ARG A 33 4.31 11.94 8.04
CA ARG A 33 3.52 13.14 8.35
C ARG A 33 3.41 14.15 7.21
N ASN A 34 4.43 14.25 6.35
CA ASN A 34 4.47 15.28 5.31
C ASN A 34 3.95 14.78 3.96
N TYR A 35 3.98 13.46 3.71
CA TYR A 35 3.63 12.90 2.40
C TYR A 35 2.52 11.86 2.51
N LEU A 36 2.74 10.74 3.19
CA LEU A 36 1.80 9.60 3.12
C LEU A 36 0.45 9.89 3.78
N VAL A 37 0.44 10.51 4.97
CA VAL A 37 -0.79 10.77 5.73
C VAL A 37 -1.62 11.90 5.10
N PRO A 38 -1.06 13.08 4.76
CA PRO A 38 -1.84 14.16 4.15
C PRO A 38 -2.38 13.80 2.76
N GLN A 39 -1.65 12.99 1.99
CA GLN A 39 -2.10 12.50 0.68
C GLN A 39 -3.09 11.33 0.81
N GLY A 40 -3.36 10.84 2.02
CA GLY A 40 -4.27 9.72 2.26
C GLY A 40 -3.78 8.37 1.71
N LEU A 41 -2.47 8.27 1.39
CA LEU A 41 -1.82 7.09 0.81
C LEU A 41 -1.56 6.00 1.85
N ALA A 42 -1.51 6.35 3.13
CA ALA A 42 -1.29 5.39 4.20
C ALA A 42 -2.08 5.74 5.47
N VAL A 43 -2.35 4.73 6.29
CA VAL A 43 -3.03 4.85 7.58
C VAL A 43 -2.31 4.05 8.65
N GLU A 44 -2.68 4.27 9.91
CA GLU A 44 -2.16 3.45 10.99
C GLU A 44 -2.58 1.97 10.81
N PRO A 45 -1.66 1.01 11.03
CA PRO A 45 -1.92 -0.42 10.88
C PRO A 45 -2.74 -0.95 12.06
N THR A 46 -3.99 -0.51 12.18
CA THR A 46 -4.94 -1.04 13.15
C THR A 46 -5.60 -2.31 12.61
N PRO A 47 -6.02 -3.26 13.47
CA PRO A 47 -6.69 -4.48 13.02
C PRO A 47 -7.92 -4.21 12.13
N ASN A 48 -8.64 -3.12 12.38
CA ASN A 48 -9.79 -2.71 11.57
C ASN A 48 -9.36 -2.23 10.18
N ASN A 49 -8.30 -1.43 10.09
CA ASN A 49 -7.78 -0.93 8.82
C ASN A 49 -7.17 -2.05 7.98
N ILE A 50 -6.46 -3.00 8.62
CA ILE A 50 -5.89 -4.18 7.96
C ILE A 50 -7.01 -4.96 7.27
N LYS A 51 -8.07 -5.34 8.00
CA LYS A 51 -9.20 -6.08 7.43
C LYS A 51 -9.87 -5.35 6.27
N LYS A 52 -10.08 -4.04 6.40
CA LYS A 52 -10.69 -3.21 5.34
C LYS A 52 -9.84 -3.17 4.08
N ILE A 53 -8.53 -3.04 4.22
CA ILE A 53 -7.60 -2.94 3.09
C ILE A 53 -7.35 -4.32 2.48
N GLU A 54 -7.35 -5.39 3.27
CA GLU A 54 -7.20 -6.76 2.78
C GLU A 54 -8.36 -7.17 1.87
N ALA A 55 -9.61 -6.87 2.25
CA ALA A 55 -10.78 -7.08 1.39
C ALA A 55 -10.66 -6.32 0.06
N ARG A 56 -10.23 -5.05 0.11
CA ARG A 56 -10.01 -4.22 -1.08
C ARG A 56 -8.85 -4.72 -1.93
N ARG A 57 -7.79 -5.26 -1.31
CA ARG A 57 -6.62 -5.80 -2.00
C ARG A 57 -6.99 -7.01 -2.87
N GLN A 58 -7.80 -7.93 -2.34
CA GLN A 58 -8.22 -9.11 -3.10
C GLN A 58 -9.01 -8.74 -4.36
N GLU A 59 -9.87 -7.72 -4.27
CA GLU A 59 -10.62 -7.19 -5.40
C GLU A 59 -9.70 -6.58 -6.47
N ILE A 60 -8.74 -5.75 -6.04
CA ILE A 60 -7.77 -5.13 -6.94
C ILE A 60 -6.87 -6.18 -7.61
N GLU A 61 -6.34 -7.15 -6.86
CA GLU A 61 -5.51 -8.22 -7.42
C GLU A 61 -6.28 -9.12 -8.40
N ARG A 62 -7.60 -9.30 -8.20
CA ARG A 62 -8.45 -10.00 -9.16
C ARG A 62 -8.57 -9.20 -10.46
N MET A 63 -8.92 -7.91 -10.37
CA MET A 63 -9.04 -7.04 -11.55
C MET A 63 -7.72 -6.91 -12.32
N GLU A 64 -6.58 -6.82 -11.62
CA GLU A 64 -5.27 -6.78 -12.27
C GLU A 64 -4.95 -8.07 -13.03
N ARG A 65 -5.30 -9.23 -12.47
CA ARG A 65 -5.11 -10.53 -13.16
C ARG A 65 -5.99 -10.62 -14.41
N GLU A 66 -7.26 -10.23 -14.30
CA GLU A 66 -8.18 -10.21 -15.44
C GLU A 66 -7.71 -9.25 -16.55
N LYS A 67 -7.21 -8.06 -16.17
CA LYS A 67 -6.62 -7.11 -17.14
C LYS A 67 -5.37 -7.67 -17.82
N ARG A 68 -4.45 -8.31 -17.09
CA ARG A 68 -3.24 -8.90 -17.67
C ARG A 68 -3.57 -10.03 -18.63
N ALA A 69 -4.49 -10.92 -18.26
CA ALA A 69 -4.94 -12.00 -19.13
C ALA A 69 -5.59 -11.46 -20.43
N GLY A 70 -6.39 -10.40 -20.34
CA GLY A 70 -6.97 -9.75 -21.52
C GLY A 70 -5.94 -9.04 -22.40
N GLN A 71 -4.92 -8.41 -21.80
CA GLN A 71 -3.82 -7.77 -22.55
C GLN A 71 -2.94 -8.80 -23.25
N GLU A 72 -2.63 -9.92 -22.60
CA GLU A 72 -1.87 -11.02 -23.20
C GLU A 72 -2.63 -11.63 -24.39
N ALA A 73 -3.96 -11.76 -24.31
CA ALA A 73 -4.79 -12.28 -25.39
C ALA A 73 -4.95 -11.32 -26.59
N LEU A 74 -4.72 -10.02 -26.42
CA LEU A 74 -4.78 -9.02 -27.51
C LEU A 74 -3.47 -8.89 -28.28
N ILE A 75 -2.36 -9.36 -27.70
CA ILE A 75 -1.01 -9.26 -28.27
C ILE A 75 -0.59 -10.58 -28.95
N ALA A 76 -1.24 -11.70 -28.60
CA ALA A 76 -1.10 -13.00 -29.26
C ALA A 76 -1.95 -13.10 -30.54
#